data_AF-U7QJH4-F1
#
_entry.id   AF-U7QJH4-F1
#
_cell.length_a   1.000
_cell.length_b   1.000
_cell.length_c   1.000
_cell.angle_alpha   90.00
_cell.angle_beta   90.00
_cell.angle_gamma   90.00
#
_symmetry.space_group_name_H-M   'P 1'
#
loop_
_entity.id
_entity.type
_entity.pdbx_description
1 polymer ?
#
loop_
_entity_poly.entity_id
_entity_poly.type
_entity_poly.pdbx_seq_one_letter_code
_entity_poly.pdbx_strand_id
1 'polypeptide(L)'
;MEPLTTAAIITLLSNKFIEKATDKLTEGGLQKLNDLRKLIWQKVRGQPQVENALKQVEQGSESESDVKPVAAFLETAMSKDPEFSQQVQTLAQQINQELDNYSDLSPITEPNVAAFELSWEQLKQQPETQQLACLLSLFSPDEISWNLVEKVYQDWQGDEFDLENIKDGRCKLVELNLLQQTEQQTYYLHRLLREFFRKKLEKREDTTAIKQAFVTTMVSIVGQIRLQITTEQVQQIEPAIKHIEEFANSFAELLSDEDLLTPFTRLAWFYQGKTLYSEAEPWRKKALEMAKTRFGDEHNAVASSLNNLAYLYKSQGRNSEAEPLYQQALLMLVKTVGENHSNTQTVWENLIGFLIKVIQENKTDELSDDEFIQSLVSQLEQE
;
A
#
# COMPACT_ATOMS: atom_id res chain seq x y z
N MET A 1 17.43 -23.69 16.64
CA MET A 1 17.97 -22.99 15.47
C MET A 1 19.22 -22.26 15.91
N GLU A 2 20.26 -22.23 15.09
CA GLU A 2 21.46 -21.43 15.37
C GLU A 2 21.09 -19.93 15.37
N PRO A 3 21.74 -19.11 16.22
CA PRO A 3 21.53 -17.67 16.22
C PRO A 3 21.96 -17.06 14.89
N LEU A 4 21.16 -16.13 14.37
CA LEU A 4 21.48 -15.40 13.15
C LEU A 4 22.68 -14.48 13.36
N THR A 5 23.50 -14.37 12.33
CA THR A 5 24.64 -13.43 12.32
C THR A 5 24.14 -12.00 12.28
N THR A 6 24.95 -11.06 12.78
CA THR A 6 24.64 -9.62 12.69
C THR A 6 24.51 -9.16 11.24
N ALA A 7 25.26 -9.75 10.32
CA ALA A 7 25.11 -9.51 8.88
C ALA A 7 23.72 -9.94 8.35
N ALA A 8 23.19 -11.09 8.79
CA ALA A 8 21.85 -11.53 8.41
C ALA A 8 20.77 -10.60 8.99
N ILE A 9 20.92 -10.18 10.25
CA ILE A 9 20.01 -9.23 10.90
C ILE A 9 20.03 -7.88 10.16
N ILE A 10 21.21 -7.36 9.80
CA ILE A 10 21.35 -6.11 9.03
C ILE A 10 20.67 -6.21 7.67
N THR A 11 20.77 -7.36 7.00
CA THR A 11 20.09 -7.59 5.71
C THR A 11 18.58 -7.40 5.85
N LEU A 12 17.97 -7.89 6.94
CA LEU A 12 16.53 -7.75 7.20
C LEU A 12 16.07 -6.29 7.40
N LEU A 13 16.98 -5.38 7.75
CA LEU A 13 16.68 -3.96 8.00
C LEU A 13 16.63 -3.11 6.72
N SER A 14 17.16 -3.63 5.61
CA SER A 14 17.28 -2.87 4.37
C SER A 14 15.94 -2.72 3.64
N ASN A 15 15.57 -1.52 3.21
CA ASN A 15 14.37 -1.30 2.39
C ASN A 15 14.44 -2.06 1.05
N LYS A 16 15.63 -2.22 0.47
CA LYS A 16 15.86 -3.05 -0.72
C LYS A 16 15.56 -4.53 -0.48
N PHE A 17 15.78 -5.01 0.75
CA PHE A 17 15.37 -6.35 1.16
C PHE A 17 13.86 -6.41 1.36
N ILE A 18 13.28 -5.43 2.07
CA ILE A 18 11.84 -5.33 2.31
C ILE A 18 11.07 -5.31 0.99
N GLU A 19 11.43 -4.45 0.03
CA GLU A 19 10.81 -4.38 -1.30
C GLU A 19 10.79 -5.73 -2.02
N LYS A 20 11.86 -6.53 -1.89
CA LYS A 20 11.94 -7.89 -2.47
C LYS A 20 11.22 -8.95 -1.64
N ALA A 21 11.00 -8.68 -0.36
CA ALA A 21 10.36 -9.56 0.60
C ALA A 21 8.89 -9.23 0.83
N THR A 22 8.36 -8.11 0.30
CA THR A 22 6.96 -7.70 0.42
C THR A 22 6.01 -8.75 -0.16
N ASP A 23 6.37 -9.33 -1.31
CA ASP A 23 5.62 -10.45 -1.87
C ASP A 23 5.81 -11.75 -1.08
N LYS A 24 6.83 -11.78 -0.20
CA LYS A 24 7.35 -12.97 0.48
C LYS A 24 6.96 -13.17 1.93
N LEU A 25 6.59 -12.10 2.60
CA LEU A 25 6.18 -12.12 3.99
C LEU A 25 4.67 -11.95 4.07
N THR A 26 4.04 -12.62 5.03
CA THR A 26 2.66 -12.30 5.42
C THR A 26 2.63 -10.92 6.08
N GLU A 27 1.44 -10.35 6.27
CA GLU A 27 1.27 -9.13 7.06
C GLU A 27 1.86 -9.29 8.48
N GLY A 28 1.74 -10.49 9.06
CA GLY A 28 2.41 -10.84 10.32
C GLY A 28 3.93 -10.87 10.21
N GLY A 29 4.52 -11.21 9.06
CA GLY A 29 5.96 -11.17 8.82
C GLY A 29 6.48 -9.74 8.64
N LEU A 30 5.75 -8.91 7.89
CA LEU A 30 6.03 -7.48 7.72
C LEU A 30 5.94 -6.74 9.06
N GLN A 31 4.94 -7.08 9.89
CA GLN A 31 4.81 -6.52 11.23
C GLN A 31 6.01 -6.88 12.12
N LYS A 32 6.46 -8.14 12.11
CA LYS A 32 7.67 -8.56 12.84
C LYS A 32 8.93 -7.82 12.37
N LEU A 33 9.02 -7.53 11.07
CA LEU A 33 10.13 -6.75 10.51
C LEU A 33 10.11 -5.30 11.02
N ASN A 34 8.93 -4.67 11.05
CA ASN A 34 8.76 -3.34 11.64
C ASN A 34 9.08 -3.33 13.14
N ASP A 35 8.66 -4.36 13.87
CA ASP A 35 8.96 -4.51 15.30
C ASP A 35 10.47 -4.69 15.53
N LEU A 36 11.16 -5.45 14.67
CA LEU A 36 12.62 -5.61 14.69
C LEU A 36 13.33 -4.26 14.47
N ARG A 37 12.92 -3.48 13.45
CA ARG A 37 13.47 -2.14 13.19
C ARG A 37 13.26 -1.22 14.39
N LYS A 38 12.05 -1.19 14.94
CA LYS A 38 11.70 -0.36 16.10
C LYS A 38 12.55 -0.73 17.31
N LEU A 39 12.74 -2.02 17.57
CA LEU A 39 13.54 -2.52 18.68
C LEU A 39 15.01 -2.08 18.56
N ILE A 40 15.60 -2.19 17.37
CA ILE A 40 16.98 -1.76 17.12
C ILE A 40 17.11 -0.24 17.22
N TRP A 41 16.19 0.53 16.64
CA TRP A 41 16.16 1.98 16.75
C TRP A 41 16.07 2.48 18.19
N GLN A 42 15.31 1.81 19.05
CA GLN A 42 15.23 2.13 20.47
C GLN A 42 16.57 1.97 21.19
N LYS A 43 17.37 0.97 20.81
CA LYS A 43 18.69 0.72 21.41
C LYS A 43 19.81 1.58 20.82
N VAL A 44 19.70 1.97 19.56
CA VAL A 44 20.68 2.84 18.89
C VAL A 44 20.55 4.30 19.33
N ARG A 45 19.37 4.70 19.82
CA ARG A 45 19.08 6.08 20.26
C ARG A 45 20.17 6.66 21.15
N GLY A 46 20.69 7.82 20.76
CA GLY A 46 21.76 8.53 21.46
C GLY A 46 23.17 8.20 20.97
N GLN A 47 23.31 7.50 19.84
CA GLN A 47 24.59 7.19 19.19
C GLN A 47 24.59 7.70 17.75
N PRO A 48 24.88 9.00 17.52
CA PRO A 48 24.67 9.67 16.22
C PRO A 48 25.39 8.99 15.04
N GLN A 49 26.58 8.43 15.29
CA GLN A 49 27.33 7.71 14.27
C GLN A 49 26.61 6.43 13.82
N VAL A 50 26.04 5.68 14.75
CA VAL A 50 25.31 4.43 14.48
C VAL A 50 23.92 4.73 13.91
N GLU A 51 23.26 5.79 14.38
CA GLU A 51 21.98 6.26 13.83
C GLU A 51 22.09 6.64 12.35
N ASN A 52 23.12 7.39 11.98
CA ASN A 52 23.35 7.77 10.59
C ASN A 52 23.67 6.56 9.71
N ALA A 53 24.53 5.66 10.20
CA ALA A 53 24.86 4.42 9.51
C ALA A 53 23.62 3.53 9.32
N LEU A 54 22.77 3.40 10.35
CA LEU A 54 21.52 2.64 10.28
C LEU A 54 20.54 3.23 9.25
N LYS A 55 20.41 4.56 9.17
CA LYS A 55 19.59 5.20 8.12
C LYS A 55 20.07 4.84 6.72
N GLN A 56 21.37 4.84 6.48
CA GLN A 56 21.94 4.47 5.18
C GLN A 56 21.71 2.98 4.85
N VAL A 57 21.87 2.10 5.84
CA VAL A 57 21.55 0.67 5.71
C VAL A 57 20.07 0.45 5.37
N GLU A 58 19.16 1.15 6.06
CA GLU A 58 17.73 1.09 5.77
C GLU A 58 17.42 1.60 4.36
N GLN A 59 18.13 2.61 3.87
CA GLN A 59 18.00 3.11 2.48
C GLN A 59 18.62 2.17 1.43
N GLY A 60 19.26 1.06 1.84
CA GLY A 60 19.81 0.06 0.92
C GLY A 60 21.32 0.18 0.68
N SER A 61 22.05 0.97 1.47
CA SER A 61 23.51 1.02 1.40
C SER A 61 24.13 -0.29 1.89
N GLU A 62 24.98 -0.88 1.05
CA GLU A 62 25.80 -2.05 1.37
C GLU A 62 27.27 -1.63 1.63
N SER A 63 27.53 -0.32 1.77
CA SER A 63 28.88 0.20 1.94
C SER A 63 29.48 -0.26 3.27
N GLU A 64 30.77 -0.61 3.26
CA GLU A 64 31.46 -1.06 4.46
C GLU A 64 31.49 0.02 5.55
N SER A 65 31.48 1.30 5.17
CA SER A 65 31.40 2.45 6.08
C SER A 65 30.06 2.58 6.81
N ASP A 66 28.97 2.05 6.24
CA ASP A 66 27.62 2.09 6.84
C ASP A 66 27.28 0.78 7.57
N VAL A 67 27.72 -0.36 7.05
CA VAL A 67 27.39 -1.67 7.63
C VAL A 67 28.22 -1.95 8.90
N LYS A 68 29.51 -1.61 8.91
CA LYS A 68 30.41 -1.92 10.05
C LYS A 68 29.97 -1.28 11.37
N PRO A 69 29.61 0.01 11.44
CA PRO A 69 29.16 0.63 12.68
C PRO A 69 27.92 -0.05 13.27
N VAL A 70 26.96 -0.43 12.42
CA VAL A 70 25.73 -1.12 12.84
C VAL A 70 26.04 -2.53 13.33
N ALA A 71 26.90 -3.28 12.63
CA ALA A 71 27.29 -4.64 13.02
C ALA A 71 28.01 -4.66 14.37
N ALA A 72 29.02 -3.81 14.56
CA ALA A 72 29.77 -3.71 15.81
C ALA A 72 28.88 -3.29 16.99
N PHE A 73 27.91 -2.40 16.74
CA PHE A 73 26.92 -2.03 17.73
C PHE A 73 26.05 -3.23 18.13
N LEU A 74 25.47 -3.95 17.16
CA LEU A 74 24.60 -5.11 17.43
C LEU A 74 25.36 -6.20 18.21
N GLU A 75 26.59 -6.52 17.83
CA GLU A 75 27.43 -7.49 18.56
C GLU A 75 27.62 -7.08 20.02
N THR A 76 27.95 -5.82 20.26
CA THR A 76 28.17 -5.28 21.60
C THR A 76 26.88 -5.25 22.41
N ALA A 77 25.77 -4.80 21.81
CA ALA A 77 24.47 -4.66 22.47
C ALA A 77 23.88 -6.02 22.83
N MET A 78 23.94 -6.99 21.91
CA MET A 78 23.45 -8.35 22.15
C MET A 78 24.30 -9.11 23.17
N SER A 79 25.60 -8.83 23.26
CA SER A 79 26.46 -9.39 24.32
C SER A 79 26.17 -8.82 25.71
N LYS A 80 25.75 -7.55 25.81
CA LYS A 80 25.55 -6.86 27.09
C LYS A 80 24.13 -6.97 27.63
N ASP A 81 23.16 -7.23 26.75
CA ASP A 81 21.73 -7.30 27.09
C ASP A 81 21.11 -8.60 26.54
N PRO A 82 21.03 -9.65 27.39
CA PRO A 82 20.48 -10.94 27.00
C PRO A 82 19.01 -10.88 26.57
N GLU A 83 18.22 -9.97 27.14
CA GLU A 83 16.81 -9.81 26.80
C GLU A 83 16.66 -9.21 25.41
N PHE A 84 17.41 -8.14 25.13
CA PHE A 84 17.48 -7.56 23.78
C PHE A 84 17.99 -8.58 22.75
N SER A 85 19.03 -9.34 23.09
CA SER A 85 19.55 -10.41 22.23
C SER A 85 18.46 -11.45 21.92
N GLN A 86 17.71 -11.88 22.92
CA GLN A 86 16.63 -12.86 22.72
C GLN A 86 15.51 -12.30 21.84
N GLN A 87 15.09 -11.05 22.05
CA GLN A 87 14.04 -10.42 21.25
C GLN A 87 14.45 -10.25 19.78
N VAL A 88 15.66 -9.74 19.54
CA VAL A 88 16.23 -9.58 18.20
C VAL A 88 16.34 -10.94 17.50
N GLN A 89 16.92 -11.94 18.16
CA GLN A 89 17.06 -13.28 17.59
C GLN A 89 15.70 -13.94 17.33
N THR A 90 14.72 -13.78 18.22
CA THR A 90 13.38 -14.35 18.04
C THR A 90 12.69 -13.75 16.83
N LEU A 91 12.66 -12.41 16.72
CA LEU A 91 12.05 -11.73 15.58
C LEU A 91 12.77 -12.07 14.28
N ALA A 92 14.10 -11.99 14.26
CA ALA A 92 14.90 -12.29 13.09
C ALA A 92 14.75 -13.76 12.65
N GLN A 93 14.70 -14.71 13.58
CA GLN A 93 14.46 -16.12 13.27
C GLN A 93 13.04 -16.39 12.80
N GLN A 94 12.02 -15.71 13.34
CA GLN A 94 10.65 -15.85 12.85
C GLN A 94 10.50 -15.27 11.44
N ILE A 95 11.13 -14.12 11.16
CA ILE A 95 11.18 -13.54 9.82
C ILE A 95 11.94 -14.48 8.88
N ASN A 96 13.12 -14.98 9.27
CA ASN A 96 13.85 -15.95 8.47
C ASN A 96 13.11 -17.26 8.30
N GLN A 97 12.40 -17.77 9.32
CA GLN A 97 11.59 -18.96 9.18
C GLN A 97 10.42 -18.74 8.21
N GLU A 98 9.85 -17.53 8.19
CA GLU A 98 8.80 -17.16 7.24
C GLU A 98 9.36 -17.00 5.81
N LEU A 99 10.56 -16.43 5.67
CA LEU A 99 11.32 -16.35 4.42
C LEU A 99 11.87 -17.71 3.99
N ASP A 100 12.17 -18.59 4.94
CA ASP A 100 12.68 -19.94 4.70
C ASP A 100 11.52 -20.83 4.32
N ASN A 101 10.34 -20.68 4.93
CA ASN A 101 9.06 -21.21 4.41
C ASN A 101 8.73 -20.64 3.03
N TYR A 102 9.28 -19.47 2.70
CA TYR A 102 9.24 -18.89 1.36
C TYR A 102 10.35 -19.40 0.43
N SER A 103 11.47 -19.89 0.97
CA SER A 103 12.51 -20.63 0.25
C SER A 103 12.17 -22.12 0.12
N ASP A 104 11.25 -22.62 0.96
CA ASP A 104 10.52 -23.89 0.92
C ASP A 104 9.19 -23.73 0.16
N LEU A 105 9.02 -22.61 -0.55
CA LEU A 105 8.39 -22.69 -1.86
C LEU A 105 9.37 -23.47 -2.74
N SER A 106 9.17 -24.78 -2.73
CA SER A 106 9.19 -25.41 -4.03
C SER A 106 8.39 -24.50 -4.98
N PRO A 107 8.88 -24.15 -6.20
CA PRO A 107 7.99 -23.65 -7.25
C PRO A 107 6.76 -24.57 -7.29
N ILE A 108 5.60 -24.13 -7.83
CA ILE A 108 4.48 -25.07 -8.03
C ILE A 108 5.09 -26.36 -8.58
N THR A 109 5.16 -27.40 -7.74
CA THR A 109 5.96 -28.57 -8.08
C THR A 109 5.23 -29.20 -9.25
N GLU A 110 5.91 -29.91 -10.14
CA GLU A 110 5.19 -30.66 -11.19
C GLU A 110 4.00 -31.46 -10.62
N PRO A 111 4.10 -32.09 -9.43
CA PRO A 111 2.95 -32.67 -8.73
C PRO A 111 1.82 -31.69 -8.37
N ASN A 112 2.12 -30.53 -7.80
CA ASN A 112 1.10 -29.53 -7.43
C ASN A 112 0.45 -28.92 -8.69
N VAL A 113 1.23 -28.63 -9.74
CA VAL A 113 0.69 -28.19 -11.04
C VAL A 113 -0.20 -29.30 -11.59
N ALA A 114 0.25 -30.55 -11.61
CA ALA A 114 -0.52 -31.66 -12.15
C ALA A 114 -1.85 -31.87 -11.40
N ALA A 115 -1.85 -31.74 -10.07
CA ALA A 115 -3.07 -31.81 -9.28
C ALA A 115 -4.03 -30.65 -9.60
N PHE A 116 -3.53 -29.42 -9.67
CA PHE A 116 -4.36 -28.27 -10.05
C PHE A 116 -4.85 -28.35 -11.50
N GLU A 117 -4.03 -28.84 -12.42
CA GLU A 117 -4.41 -29.08 -13.81
C GLU A 117 -5.51 -30.15 -13.89
N LEU A 118 -5.42 -31.25 -13.14
CA LEU A 118 -6.48 -32.26 -13.10
C LEU A 118 -7.81 -31.68 -12.63
N SER A 119 -7.81 -30.86 -11.57
CA SER A 119 -9.02 -30.17 -11.12
C SER A 119 -9.49 -29.11 -12.12
N TRP A 120 -8.57 -28.41 -12.78
CA TRP A 120 -8.87 -27.42 -13.82
C TRP A 120 -9.50 -28.04 -15.07
N GLU A 121 -9.02 -29.22 -15.47
CA GLU A 121 -9.53 -30.00 -16.60
C GLU A 121 -10.96 -30.49 -16.35
N GLN A 122 -11.30 -30.83 -15.09
CA GLN A 122 -12.69 -31.15 -14.72
C GLN A 122 -13.64 -29.97 -14.93
N LEU A 123 -13.13 -28.73 -14.83
CA LEU A 123 -13.91 -27.52 -15.07
C LEU A 123 -14.12 -27.21 -16.56
N LYS A 124 -13.52 -27.96 -17.51
CA LYS A 124 -13.69 -27.69 -18.96
C LYS A 124 -15.13 -27.81 -19.44
N GLN A 125 -15.95 -28.60 -18.75
CA GLN A 125 -17.37 -28.73 -19.08
C GLN A 125 -18.22 -27.57 -18.55
N GLN A 126 -17.62 -26.64 -17.79
CA GLN A 126 -18.24 -25.47 -17.18
C GLN A 126 -17.32 -24.23 -17.37
N PRO A 127 -17.25 -23.67 -18.58
CA PRO A 127 -16.35 -22.55 -18.89
C PRO A 127 -16.56 -21.32 -17.99
N GLU A 128 -17.78 -21.09 -17.51
CA GLU A 128 -18.16 -20.04 -16.58
C GLU A 128 -17.47 -20.22 -15.21
N THR A 129 -17.25 -21.46 -14.78
CA THR A 129 -16.52 -21.75 -13.53
C THR A 129 -15.03 -21.48 -13.67
N GLN A 130 -14.45 -21.75 -14.85
CA GLN A 130 -13.06 -21.38 -15.14
C GLN A 130 -12.88 -19.86 -15.19
N GLN A 131 -13.87 -19.15 -15.74
CA GLN A 131 -13.90 -17.68 -15.74
C GLN A 131 -13.97 -17.12 -14.31
N LEU A 132 -14.87 -17.66 -13.49
CA LEU A 132 -14.99 -17.29 -12.07
C LEU A 132 -13.68 -17.52 -11.30
N ALA A 133 -13.01 -18.67 -11.50
CA ALA A 133 -11.72 -18.95 -10.89
C ALA A 133 -10.63 -17.94 -11.31
N CYS A 134 -10.62 -17.55 -12.58
CA CYS A 134 -9.71 -16.52 -13.08
C CYS A 134 -10.02 -15.15 -12.48
N LEU A 135 -11.29 -14.78 -12.36
CA LEU A 135 -11.73 -13.54 -11.72
C LEU A 135 -11.29 -13.49 -10.25
N LEU A 136 -11.51 -14.58 -9.50
CA LEU A 136 -11.09 -14.69 -8.10
C LEU A 136 -9.58 -14.48 -7.90
N SER A 137 -8.77 -14.75 -8.92
CA SER A 137 -7.31 -14.55 -8.86
C SER A 137 -6.87 -13.07 -8.81
N LEU A 138 -7.77 -12.14 -9.15
CA LEU A 138 -7.52 -10.70 -9.14
C LEU A 138 -7.67 -10.08 -7.74
N PHE A 139 -8.45 -10.70 -6.86
CA PHE A 139 -8.60 -10.27 -5.47
C PHE A 139 -7.30 -10.41 -4.68
N SER A 140 -7.15 -9.65 -3.59
CA SER A 140 -5.99 -9.76 -2.67
C SER A 140 -5.94 -11.15 -2.01
N PRO A 141 -4.82 -11.53 -1.35
CA PRO A 141 -4.72 -12.77 -0.59
C PRO A 141 -5.65 -12.87 0.63
N ASP A 142 -6.34 -11.80 0.99
CA ASP A 142 -7.29 -11.77 2.10
C ASP A 142 -8.58 -12.52 1.77
N GLU A 143 -9.41 -12.71 2.79
CA GLU A 143 -10.74 -13.28 2.62
C GLU A 143 -11.62 -12.40 1.74
N ILE A 144 -12.39 -13.05 0.88
CA ILE A 144 -13.21 -12.43 -0.15
C ILE A 144 -14.68 -12.59 0.24
N SER A 145 -15.37 -11.46 0.44
CA SER A 145 -16.83 -11.47 0.56
C SER A 145 -17.47 -11.84 -0.77
N TRP A 146 -18.38 -12.82 -0.76
CA TRP A 146 -19.03 -13.27 -1.98
C TRP A 146 -19.88 -12.20 -2.65
N ASN A 147 -20.50 -11.32 -1.86
CA ASN A 147 -21.23 -10.15 -2.37
C ASN A 147 -20.35 -9.25 -3.25
N LEU A 148 -19.04 -9.19 -2.98
CA LEU A 148 -18.10 -8.43 -3.77
C LEU A 148 -17.78 -9.14 -5.10
N VAL A 149 -17.62 -10.47 -5.08
CA VAL A 149 -17.44 -11.28 -6.29
C VAL A 149 -18.66 -11.14 -7.22
N GLU A 150 -19.86 -11.23 -6.66
CA GLU A 150 -21.12 -11.07 -7.41
C GLU A 150 -21.21 -9.71 -8.07
N LYS A 151 -20.85 -8.61 -7.38
CA LYS A 151 -20.82 -7.27 -7.98
C LYS A 151 -19.88 -7.20 -9.18
N VAL A 152 -18.67 -7.73 -9.05
CA VAL A 152 -17.70 -7.71 -10.17
C VAL A 152 -18.19 -8.57 -11.33
N TYR A 153 -18.73 -9.76 -11.03
CA TYR A 153 -19.23 -10.67 -12.05
C TYR A 153 -20.45 -10.09 -12.77
N GLN A 154 -21.33 -9.38 -12.06
CA GLN A 154 -22.47 -8.66 -12.62
C GLN A 154 -22.02 -7.53 -13.56
N ASP A 155 -21.06 -6.69 -13.12
CA ASP A 155 -20.52 -5.62 -13.97
C ASP A 155 -19.85 -6.17 -15.24
N TRP A 156 -19.28 -7.38 -15.16
CA TRP A 156 -18.65 -8.04 -16.29
C TRP A 156 -19.65 -8.63 -17.29
N GLN A 157 -20.65 -9.37 -16.81
CA GLN A 157 -21.62 -10.09 -17.66
C GLN A 157 -22.76 -9.19 -18.15
N GLY A 158 -22.98 -8.04 -17.49
CA GLY A 158 -24.04 -7.11 -17.86
C GLY A 158 -25.42 -7.78 -17.88
N ASP A 159 -26.15 -7.63 -18.98
CA ASP A 159 -27.51 -8.16 -19.15
C ASP A 159 -27.58 -9.70 -19.19
N GLU A 160 -26.45 -10.38 -19.41
CA GLU A 160 -26.35 -11.85 -19.43
C GLU A 160 -26.05 -12.44 -18.04
N PHE A 161 -26.01 -11.60 -16.99
CA PHE A 161 -25.72 -12.03 -15.63
C PHE A 161 -26.76 -13.03 -15.09
N ASP A 162 -26.30 -14.22 -14.75
CA ASP A 162 -27.08 -15.28 -14.10
C ASP A 162 -26.49 -15.63 -12.73
N LEU A 163 -27.27 -15.35 -11.68
CA LEU A 163 -26.96 -15.66 -10.28
C LEU A 163 -26.78 -17.16 -10.03
N GLU A 164 -27.46 -18.02 -10.79
CA GLU A 164 -27.34 -19.46 -10.58
C GLU A 164 -26.02 -19.98 -11.15
N ASN A 165 -25.54 -19.44 -12.26
CA ASN A 165 -24.25 -19.82 -12.86
C ASN A 165 -23.06 -19.52 -11.92
N ILE A 166 -23.01 -18.32 -11.34
CA ILE A 166 -21.94 -17.95 -10.38
C ILE A 166 -22.02 -18.79 -9.10
N LYS A 167 -23.23 -19.10 -8.63
CA LYS A 167 -23.46 -19.94 -7.45
C LYS A 167 -23.05 -21.38 -7.68
N ASP A 168 -23.38 -21.95 -8.84
CA ASP A 168 -22.97 -23.30 -9.23
C ASP A 168 -21.45 -23.38 -9.38
N GLY A 169 -20.84 -22.39 -10.03
CA GLY A 169 -19.39 -22.29 -10.15
C GLY A 169 -18.68 -22.22 -8.80
N ARG A 170 -19.20 -21.40 -7.87
CA ARG A 170 -18.68 -21.36 -6.49
C ARG A 170 -18.75 -22.72 -5.81
N CYS A 171 -19.91 -23.37 -5.86
CA CYS A 171 -20.12 -24.69 -5.25
C CYS A 171 -19.13 -25.71 -5.83
N LYS A 172 -18.90 -25.68 -7.14
CA LYS A 172 -17.94 -26.55 -7.81
C LYS A 172 -16.50 -26.27 -7.40
N LEU A 173 -16.09 -25.00 -7.29
CA LEU A 173 -14.75 -24.65 -6.81
C LEU A 173 -14.52 -25.11 -5.37
N VAL A 174 -15.53 -25.00 -4.51
CA VAL A 174 -15.45 -25.53 -3.13
C VAL A 174 -15.37 -27.05 -3.11
N GLU A 175 -16.20 -27.74 -3.91
CA GLU A 175 -16.19 -29.21 -4.03
C GLU A 175 -14.80 -29.74 -4.46
N LEU A 176 -14.14 -29.03 -5.37
CA LEU A 176 -12.81 -29.38 -5.88
C LEU A 176 -11.65 -28.89 -4.99
N ASN A 177 -11.94 -28.28 -3.83
CA ASN A 177 -10.96 -27.65 -2.94
C ASN A 177 -10.10 -26.57 -3.65
N LEU A 178 -10.68 -25.91 -4.65
CA LEU A 178 -10.10 -24.79 -5.38
C LEU A 178 -10.46 -23.43 -4.78
N LEU A 179 -11.41 -23.42 -3.84
CA LEU A 179 -11.82 -22.27 -3.04
C LEU A 179 -12.24 -22.78 -1.66
N GLN A 180 -11.83 -22.11 -0.59
CA GLN A 180 -12.20 -22.51 0.76
C GLN A 180 -13.27 -21.57 1.31
N GLN A 181 -14.34 -22.11 1.88
CA GLN A 181 -15.29 -21.30 2.65
C GLN A 181 -14.79 -21.16 4.09
N THR A 182 -14.65 -19.94 4.58
CA THR A 182 -14.18 -19.66 5.95
C THR A 182 -15.35 -19.26 6.86
N GLU A 183 -16.27 -18.44 6.35
CA GLU A 183 -17.49 -18.04 7.05
C GLU A 183 -18.71 -18.02 6.10
N GLN A 184 -19.86 -17.56 6.59
CA GLN A 184 -21.03 -17.40 5.75
C GLN A 184 -20.79 -16.30 4.70
N GLN A 185 -20.82 -16.66 3.42
CA GLN A 185 -20.55 -15.74 2.29
C GLN A 185 -19.12 -15.16 2.28
N THR A 186 -18.16 -15.84 2.91
CA THR A 186 -16.76 -15.42 2.94
C THR A 186 -15.86 -16.58 2.53
N TYR A 187 -14.91 -16.31 1.64
CA TYR A 187 -14.10 -17.34 1.00
C TYR A 187 -12.63 -16.95 0.95
N TYR A 188 -11.77 -17.94 1.06
CA TYR A 188 -10.33 -17.80 0.95
C TYR A 188 -9.82 -18.55 -0.29
N LEU A 189 -9.06 -17.85 -1.13
CA LEU A 189 -8.37 -18.45 -2.27
C LEU A 189 -6.89 -18.62 -1.92
N HIS A 190 -6.47 -19.89 -1.78
CA HIS A 190 -5.09 -20.19 -1.46
C HIS A 190 -4.12 -19.59 -2.49
N ARG A 191 -3.01 -19.02 -2.00
CA ARG A 191 -2.03 -18.30 -2.83
C ARG A 191 -1.56 -19.07 -4.08
N LEU A 192 -1.24 -20.36 -3.95
CA LEU A 192 -0.80 -21.15 -5.10
C LEU A 192 -1.88 -21.31 -6.18
N LEU A 193 -3.15 -21.42 -5.76
CA LEU A 193 -4.29 -21.46 -6.66
C LEU A 193 -4.52 -20.10 -7.30
N ARG A 194 -4.37 -19.01 -6.55
CA ARG A 194 -4.38 -17.64 -7.05
C ARG A 194 -3.34 -17.44 -8.15
N GLU A 195 -2.08 -17.84 -7.93
CA GLU A 195 -1.02 -17.76 -8.94
C GLU A 195 -1.30 -18.65 -10.16
N PHE A 196 -1.79 -19.87 -9.93
CA PHE A 196 -2.18 -20.80 -10.99
C PHE A 196 -3.30 -20.21 -11.86
N PHE A 197 -4.38 -19.72 -11.25
CA PHE A 197 -5.49 -19.09 -11.95
C PHE A 197 -5.08 -17.79 -12.63
N ARG A 198 -4.16 -17.00 -12.07
CA ARG A 198 -3.59 -15.82 -12.74
C ARG A 198 -2.85 -16.22 -14.02
N LYS A 199 -2.06 -17.30 -13.99
CA LYS A 199 -1.41 -17.85 -15.21
C LYS A 199 -2.41 -18.38 -16.23
N LYS A 200 -3.55 -18.92 -15.79
CA LYS A 200 -4.64 -19.32 -16.68
C LYS A 200 -5.31 -18.10 -17.29
N LEU A 201 -5.61 -17.09 -16.48
CA LEU A 201 -6.20 -15.82 -16.87
C LEU A 201 -5.39 -15.21 -18.02
N GLU A 202 -4.07 -14.99 -17.88
CA GLU A 202 -3.25 -14.37 -18.94
C GLU A 202 -3.26 -15.09 -20.31
N LYS A 203 -3.74 -16.33 -20.39
CA LYS A 203 -3.84 -17.10 -21.63
C LYS A 203 -5.24 -17.06 -22.26
N ARG A 204 -6.21 -16.42 -21.61
CA ARG A 204 -7.60 -16.38 -22.09
C ARG A 204 -7.84 -15.22 -23.05
N GLU A 205 -8.81 -15.39 -23.94
CA GLU A 205 -9.24 -14.34 -24.86
C GLU A 205 -9.98 -13.20 -24.15
N ASP A 206 -10.71 -13.50 -23.08
CA ASP A 206 -11.51 -12.56 -22.28
C ASP A 206 -10.71 -11.85 -21.16
N THR A 207 -9.39 -12.02 -21.10
CA THR A 207 -8.50 -11.48 -20.04
C THR A 207 -8.72 -10.00 -19.78
N THR A 208 -8.68 -9.19 -20.83
CA THR A 208 -8.81 -7.73 -20.73
C THR A 208 -10.20 -7.34 -20.21
N ALA A 209 -11.25 -8.03 -20.64
CA ALA A 209 -12.62 -7.77 -20.19
C ALA A 209 -12.79 -8.08 -18.70
N ILE A 210 -12.25 -9.21 -18.23
CA ILE A 210 -12.28 -9.60 -16.81
C ILE A 210 -11.52 -8.57 -15.95
N LYS A 211 -10.29 -8.20 -16.35
CA LYS A 211 -9.49 -7.20 -15.64
C LYS A 211 -10.18 -5.83 -15.63
N GLN A 212 -10.75 -5.41 -16.76
CA GLN A 212 -11.44 -4.12 -16.85
C GLN A 212 -12.70 -4.09 -15.97
N ALA A 213 -13.51 -5.15 -15.98
CA ALA A 213 -14.67 -5.24 -15.10
C ALA A 213 -14.26 -5.15 -13.63
N PHE A 214 -13.23 -5.90 -13.22
CA PHE A 214 -12.68 -5.82 -11.87
C PHE A 214 -12.23 -4.41 -11.51
N VAL A 215 -11.45 -3.75 -12.37
CA VAL A 215 -10.99 -2.37 -12.16
C VAL A 215 -12.18 -1.40 -12.05
N THR A 216 -13.14 -1.47 -12.96
CA THR A 216 -14.33 -0.60 -12.96
C THR A 216 -15.14 -0.76 -11.66
N THR A 217 -15.41 -2.00 -11.23
CA THR A 217 -16.12 -2.24 -9.98
C THR A 217 -15.35 -1.69 -8.78
N MET A 218 -14.02 -1.91 -8.72
CA MET A 218 -13.22 -1.43 -7.61
C MET A 218 -13.10 0.10 -7.56
N VAL A 219 -13.01 0.77 -8.72
CA VAL A 219 -13.08 2.24 -8.83
C VAL A 219 -14.44 2.75 -8.37
N SER A 220 -15.52 2.07 -8.74
CA SER A 220 -16.88 2.41 -8.30
C SER A 220 -17.02 2.32 -6.78
N ILE A 221 -16.50 1.26 -6.16
CA ILE A 221 -16.53 1.08 -4.70
C ILE A 221 -15.67 2.11 -3.99
N VAL A 222 -14.41 2.29 -4.42
CA VAL A 222 -13.48 3.23 -3.77
C VAL A 222 -13.95 4.68 -3.93
N GLY A 223 -14.65 5.00 -5.02
CA GLY A 223 -15.26 6.32 -5.27
C GLY A 223 -16.34 6.71 -4.25
N GLN A 224 -16.92 5.75 -3.52
CA GLN A 224 -17.91 6.00 -2.48
C GLN A 224 -17.28 6.63 -1.22
N ILE A 225 -15.97 6.47 -1.01
CA ILE A 225 -15.26 7.07 0.13
C ILE A 225 -15.28 8.59 0.01
N ARG A 226 -15.82 9.26 1.03
CA ARG A 226 -15.83 10.72 1.14
C ARG A 226 -14.72 11.19 2.09
N LEU A 227 -14.34 12.47 1.99
CA LEU A 227 -13.31 13.10 2.83
C LEU A 227 -13.61 12.95 4.35
N GLN A 228 -14.89 12.90 4.73
CA GLN A 228 -15.36 12.59 6.07
C GLN A 228 -16.15 11.28 6.02
N ILE A 229 -15.45 10.17 6.27
CA ILE A 229 -16.08 8.84 6.30
C ILE A 229 -16.75 8.60 7.66
N THR A 230 -18.00 8.13 7.67
CA THR A 230 -18.69 7.74 8.91
C THR A 230 -18.26 6.34 9.34
N THR A 231 -18.45 6.00 10.61
CA THR A 231 -18.20 4.64 11.12
C THR A 231 -18.97 3.57 10.33
N GLU A 232 -20.20 3.87 9.92
CA GLU A 232 -21.01 2.98 9.10
C GLU A 232 -20.40 2.78 7.71
N GLN A 233 -19.95 3.86 7.06
CA GLN A 233 -19.27 3.77 5.76
C GLN A 233 -17.94 3.02 5.86
N VAL A 234 -17.19 3.19 6.96
CA VAL A 234 -15.98 2.40 7.23
C VAL A 234 -16.35 0.91 7.23
N GLN A 235 -17.34 0.51 8.03
CA GLN A 235 -17.77 -0.89 8.12
C GLN A 235 -18.24 -1.47 6.78
N GLN A 236 -18.92 -0.68 5.95
CA GLN A 236 -19.40 -1.12 4.64
C GLN A 236 -18.26 -1.35 3.64
N ILE A 237 -17.20 -0.54 3.71
CA ILE A 237 -16.10 -0.57 2.73
C ILE A 237 -14.95 -1.46 3.19
N GLU A 238 -14.75 -1.64 4.51
CA GLU A 238 -13.66 -2.44 5.10
C GLU A 238 -13.43 -3.79 4.39
N PRO A 239 -14.46 -4.60 4.07
CA PRO A 239 -14.27 -5.89 3.40
C PRO A 239 -13.68 -5.79 1.98
N ALA A 240 -13.78 -4.61 1.35
CA ALA A 240 -13.22 -4.37 0.02
C ALA A 240 -11.84 -3.71 0.08
N ILE A 241 -11.41 -3.11 1.20
CA ILE A 241 -10.21 -2.26 1.25
C ILE A 241 -8.96 -2.99 0.79
N LYS A 242 -8.65 -4.17 1.33
CA LYS A 242 -7.45 -4.90 0.93
C LYS A 242 -7.44 -5.28 -0.56
N HIS A 243 -8.61 -5.57 -1.12
CA HIS A 243 -8.76 -5.82 -2.55
C HIS A 243 -8.63 -4.52 -3.38
N ILE A 244 -9.07 -3.39 -2.83
CA ILE A 244 -8.87 -2.05 -3.38
C ILE A 244 -7.37 -1.71 -3.44
N GLU A 245 -6.64 -2.02 -2.38
CA GLU A 245 -5.18 -1.82 -2.31
C GLU A 245 -4.44 -2.70 -3.32
N GLU A 246 -4.81 -3.98 -3.45
CA GLU A 246 -4.23 -4.90 -4.43
C GLU A 246 -4.40 -4.36 -5.85
N PHE A 247 -5.60 -3.88 -6.22
CA PHE A 247 -5.79 -3.34 -7.57
C PHE A 247 -5.04 -2.03 -7.78
N ALA A 248 -5.05 -1.13 -6.80
CA ALA A 248 -4.34 0.14 -6.89
C ALA A 248 -2.82 -0.09 -7.05
N ASN A 249 -2.32 -1.22 -6.55
CA ASN A 249 -0.93 -1.62 -6.71
C ASN A 249 -0.63 -2.35 -8.03
N SER A 250 -1.54 -3.19 -8.51
CA SER A 250 -1.25 -4.16 -9.57
C SER A 250 -1.87 -3.84 -10.93
N PHE A 251 -2.87 -2.96 -10.97
CA PHE A 251 -3.71 -2.71 -12.15
C PHE A 251 -3.90 -1.20 -12.43
N ALA A 252 -3.05 -0.34 -11.87
CA ALA A 252 -3.16 1.11 -12.02
C ALA A 252 -2.95 1.57 -13.48
N GLU A 253 -2.22 0.78 -14.27
CA GLU A 253 -2.01 1.00 -15.70
C GLU A 253 -3.28 0.80 -16.56
N LEU A 254 -4.30 0.13 -16.01
CA LEU A 254 -5.60 -0.08 -16.68
C LEU A 254 -6.58 1.08 -16.41
N LEU A 255 -6.22 2.02 -15.54
CA LEU A 255 -7.06 3.16 -15.22
C LEU A 255 -7.05 4.18 -16.36
N SER A 256 -8.22 4.81 -16.58
CA SER A 256 -8.33 5.97 -17.44
C SER A 256 -7.57 7.15 -16.84
N ASP A 257 -7.24 8.16 -17.65
CA ASP A 257 -6.60 9.38 -17.16
C ASP A 257 -7.50 10.12 -16.14
N GLU A 258 -8.82 10.01 -16.29
CA GLU A 258 -9.80 10.59 -15.36
C GLU A 258 -9.80 9.88 -14.01
N ASP A 259 -9.71 8.54 -14.02
CA ASP A 259 -9.80 7.72 -12.81
C ASP A 259 -8.45 7.46 -12.14
N LEU A 260 -7.34 7.74 -12.81
CA LEU A 260 -5.99 7.37 -12.38
C LEU A 260 -5.72 7.67 -10.90
N LEU A 261 -6.07 8.87 -10.45
CA LEU A 261 -5.76 9.32 -9.09
C LEU A 261 -6.83 8.96 -8.07
N THR A 262 -8.00 8.51 -8.52
CA THR A 262 -9.15 8.23 -7.66
C THR A 262 -8.82 7.17 -6.60
N PRO A 263 -8.29 5.98 -6.94
CA PRO A 263 -8.01 4.95 -5.93
C PRO A 263 -7.07 5.42 -4.84
N PHE A 264 -5.96 6.04 -5.22
CA PHE A 264 -4.93 6.50 -4.29
C PHE A 264 -5.46 7.62 -3.36
N THR A 265 -6.18 8.58 -3.94
CA THR A 265 -6.76 9.69 -3.18
C THR A 265 -7.80 9.21 -2.17
N ARG A 266 -8.64 8.25 -2.59
CA ARG A 266 -9.75 7.73 -1.77
C ARG A 266 -9.26 6.78 -0.69
N LEU A 267 -8.28 5.91 -0.97
CA LEU A 267 -7.59 5.10 0.04
C LEU A 267 -6.94 5.99 1.11
N ALA A 268 -6.26 7.07 0.70
CA ALA A 268 -5.71 8.02 1.66
C ALA A 268 -6.80 8.65 2.53
N TRP A 269 -7.94 9.05 1.96
CA TRP A 269 -9.08 9.58 2.75
C TRP A 269 -9.65 8.54 3.73
N PHE A 270 -9.77 7.29 3.30
CA PHE A 270 -10.23 6.21 4.17
C PHE A 270 -9.34 6.08 5.42
N TYR A 271 -8.02 5.99 5.22
CA TYR A 271 -7.07 5.89 6.32
C TYR A 271 -6.99 7.16 7.17
N GLN A 272 -7.02 8.34 6.56
CA GLN A 272 -7.09 9.61 7.29
C GLN A 272 -8.35 9.70 8.18
N GLY A 273 -9.50 9.24 7.67
CA GLY A 273 -10.76 9.21 8.41
C GLY A 273 -10.72 8.26 9.61
N LYS A 274 -9.91 7.19 9.53
CA LYS A 274 -9.61 6.28 10.65
C LYS A 274 -8.47 6.78 11.54
N THR A 275 -7.96 8.00 11.32
CA THR A 275 -6.78 8.57 12.00
C THR A 275 -5.48 7.77 11.80
N LEU A 276 -5.45 6.91 10.78
CA LEU A 276 -4.34 6.06 10.38
C LEU A 276 -3.45 6.82 9.36
N TYR A 277 -2.77 7.86 9.83
CA TYR A 277 -2.00 8.76 8.95
C TYR A 277 -0.78 8.09 8.31
N SER A 278 -0.16 7.12 9.01
CA SER A 278 0.98 6.35 8.50
C SER A 278 0.59 5.46 7.32
N GLU A 279 -0.64 4.97 7.31
CA GLU A 279 -1.24 4.14 6.28
C GLU A 279 -1.73 5.00 5.10
N ALA A 280 -2.15 6.25 5.36
CA ALA A 280 -2.56 7.19 4.32
C ALA A 280 -1.39 7.75 3.48
N GLU A 281 -0.21 7.93 4.09
CA GLU A 281 0.94 8.58 3.45
C GLU A 281 1.45 7.87 2.19
N PRO A 282 1.65 6.52 2.19
CA PRO A 282 2.03 5.79 0.99
C PRO A 282 1.07 6.04 -0.18
N TRP A 283 -0.23 6.12 0.08
CA TRP A 283 -1.23 6.36 -0.96
C TRP A 283 -1.15 7.78 -1.52
N ARG A 284 -0.89 8.80 -0.70
CA ARG A 284 -0.65 10.17 -1.18
C ARG A 284 0.62 10.27 -2.03
N LYS A 285 1.71 9.61 -1.60
CA LYS A 285 2.96 9.56 -2.36
C LYS A 285 2.77 8.84 -3.71
N LYS A 286 2.06 7.72 -3.71
CA LYS A 286 1.75 6.97 -4.93
C LYS A 286 0.88 7.78 -5.89
N ALA A 287 -0.12 8.52 -5.39
CA ALA A 287 -0.89 9.44 -6.23
C ALA A 287 0.01 10.48 -6.93
N LEU A 288 0.96 11.07 -6.19
CA LEU A 288 1.91 12.03 -6.74
C LEU A 288 2.82 11.39 -7.80
N GLU A 289 3.37 10.21 -7.52
CA GLU A 289 4.22 9.46 -8.46
C GLU A 289 3.47 9.10 -9.75
N MET A 290 2.24 8.59 -9.63
CA MET A 290 1.39 8.24 -10.76
C MET A 290 1.04 9.47 -11.59
N ALA A 291 0.72 10.60 -10.94
CA ALA A 291 0.45 11.86 -11.62
C ALA A 291 1.66 12.34 -12.44
N LYS A 292 2.87 12.31 -11.85
CA LYS A 292 4.10 12.69 -12.54
C LYS A 292 4.40 11.77 -13.72
N THR A 293 4.30 10.46 -13.49
CA THR A 293 4.61 9.45 -14.51
C THR A 293 3.65 9.53 -15.70
N ARG A 294 2.35 9.72 -15.44
CA ARG A 294 1.32 9.70 -16.48
C ARG A 294 1.16 11.04 -17.21
N PHE A 295 1.23 12.16 -16.48
CA PHE A 295 0.89 13.48 -17.01
C PHE A 295 2.09 14.44 -17.14
N GLY A 296 3.24 14.09 -16.56
CA GLY A 296 4.42 14.96 -16.48
C GLY A 296 4.39 15.91 -15.28
N ASP A 297 5.56 16.45 -14.94
CA ASP A 297 5.79 17.20 -13.69
C ASP A 297 4.99 18.50 -13.57
N GLU A 298 4.67 19.18 -14.68
CA GLU A 298 3.99 20.49 -14.67
C GLU A 298 2.45 20.35 -14.73
N HIS A 299 1.90 19.14 -14.68
CA HIS A 299 0.46 18.93 -14.80
C HIS A 299 -0.29 19.33 -13.52
N ASN A 300 -1.51 19.86 -13.67
CA ASN A 300 -2.36 20.26 -12.53
C ASN A 300 -2.63 19.13 -11.53
N ALA A 301 -2.66 17.88 -12.01
CA ALA A 301 -2.82 16.70 -11.16
C ALA A 301 -1.63 16.47 -10.21
N VAL A 302 -0.41 16.88 -10.60
CA VAL A 302 0.77 16.85 -9.74
C VAL A 302 0.63 17.89 -8.63
N ALA A 303 0.25 19.13 -8.97
CA ALA A 303 0.02 20.17 -7.97
C ALA A 303 -1.08 19.81 -6.97
N SER A 304 -2.21 19.24 -7.44
CA SER A 304 -3.26 18.73 -6.56
C SER A 304 -2.77 17.62 -5.62
N SER A 305 -1.90 16.73 -6.12
CA SER A 305 -1.31 15.65 -5.32
C SER A 305 -0.32 16.18 -4.27
N LEU A 306 0.49 17.19 -4.61
CA LEU A 306 1.37 17.89 -3.68
C LEU A 306 0.58 18.57 -2.56
N ASN A 307 -0.44 19.34 -2.89
CA ASN A 307 -1.33 19.98 -1.91
C ASN A 307 -1.97 18.95 -0.96
N ASN A 308 -2.39 17.81 -1.49
CA ASN A 308 -2.97 16.73 -0.71
C ASN A 308 -1.99 16.07 0.26
N LEU A 309 -0.73 15.88 -0.16
CA LEU A 309 0.33 15.37 0.71
C LEU A 309 0.71 16.41 1.78
N ALA A 310 0.76 17.69 1.42
CA ALA A 310 0.97 18.80 2.36
C ALA A 310 -0.12 18.83 3.45
N TYR A 311 -1.38 18.66 3.05
CA TYR A 311 -2.51 18.58 3.98
C TYR A 311 -2.41 17.40 4.95
N LEU A 312 -1.93 16.25 4.48
CA LEU A 312 -1.68 15.09 5.34
C LEU A 312 -0.59 15.41 6.38
N TYR A 313 0.50 16.06 5.99
CA TYR A 313 1.57 16.45 6.92
C TYR A 313 1.14 17.55 7.90
N LYS A 314 0.37 18.55 7.45
CA LYS A 314 -0.32 19.52 8.33
C LYS A 314 -1.16 18.82 9.40
N SER A 315 -1.90 17.77 9.01
CA SER A 315 -2.76 17.01 9.93
C SER A 315 -1.96 16.26 11.00
N GLN A 316 -0.73 15.85 10.66
CA GLN A 316 0.22 15.22 11.58
C GLN A 316 1.08 16.23 12.39
N GLY A 317 0.94 17.54 12.12
CA GLY A 317 1.80 18.57 12.73
C GLY A 317 3.24 18.59 12.20
N ARG A 318 3.48 18.00 11.02
CA ARG A 318 4.78 17.95 10.36
C ARG A 318 4.97 19.19 9.49
N ASN A 319 5.16 20.35 10.12
CA ASN A 319 5.09 21.65 9.45
C ASN A 319 6.21 21.85 8.42
N SER A 320 7.44 21.47 8.78
CA SER A 320 8.62 21.57 7.90
C SER A 320 8.51 20.73 6.62
N GLU A 321 7.65 19.71 6.60
CA GLU A 321 7.39 18.89 5.41
C GLU A 321 6.16 19.37 4.63
N ALA A 322 5.20 19.99 5.29
CA ALA A 322 3.98 20.50 4.65
C ALA A 322 4.23 21.78 3.84
N GLU A 323 4.96 22.74 4.42
CA GLU A 323 5.21 24.05 3.83
C GLU A 323 5.77 23.99 2.39
N PRO A 324 6.90 23.29 2.11
CA PRO A 324 7.48 23.29 0.77
C PRO A 324 6.53 22.66 -0.27
N LEU A 325 5.68 21.71 0.13
CA LEU A 325 4.72 21.09 -0.76
C LEU A 325 3.56 22.04 -1.11
N TYR A 326 3.08 22.82 -0.14
CA TYR A 326 2.09 23.87 -0.41
C TYR A 326 2.65 24.96 -1.32
N GLN A 327 3.87 25.45 -1.04
CA GLN A 327 4.54 26.43 -1.89
C GLN A 327 4.69 25.92 -3.33
N GLN A 328 5.21 24.69 -3.48
CA GLN A 328 5.42 24.08 -4.80
C GLN A 328 4.12 23.95 -5.58
N ALA A 329 3.06 23.42 -4.94
CA ALA A 329 1.74 23.28 -5.57
C ALA A 329 1.18 24.64 -6.01
N LEU A 330 1.31 25.67 -5.17
CA LEU A 330 0.82 27.01 -5.47
C LEU A 330 1.56 27.63 -6.65
N LEU A 331 2.90 27.61 -6.62
CA LEU A 331 3.74 28.16 -7.68
C LEU A 331 3.43 27.50 -9.03
N MET A 332 3.27 26.17 -9.05
CA MET A 332 2.90 25.43 -10.25
C MET A 332 1.57 25.92 -10.81
N LEU A 333 0.51 25.98 -9.99
CA LEU A 333 -0.83 26.36 -10.46
C LEU A 333 -0.91 27.83 -10.88
N VAL A 334 -0.25 28.74 -10.17
CA VAL A 334 -0.14 30.15 -10.58
C VAL A 334 0.49 30.25 -11.97
N LYS A 335 1.57 29.49 -12.22
CA LYS A 335 2.27 29.49 -13.51
C LYS A 335 1.44 28.85 -14.63
N THR A 336 0.72 27.77 -14.37
CA THR A 336 0.03 26.98 -15.41
C THR A 336 -1.37 27.47 -15.72
N VAL A 337 -2.13 27.88 -14.71
CA VAL A 337 -3.56 28.25 -14.85
C VAL A 337 -3.91 29.63 -14.27
N GLY A 338 -2.96 30.29 -13.61
CA GLY A 338 -3.15 31.62 -13.04
C GLY A 338 -3.73 31.63 -11.63
N GLU A 339 -3.68 32.81 -10.99
CA GLU A 339 -4.07 33.01 -9.59
C GLU A 339 -5.56 32.78 -9.34
N ASN A 340 -6.43 33.17 -10.28
CA ASN A 340 -7.89 33.12 -10.11
C ASN A 340 -8.51 31.74 -10.39
N HIS A 341 -7.71 30.74 -10.76
CA HIS A 341 -8.23 29.41 -11.03
C HIS A 341 -8.64 28.70 -9.73
N SER A 342 -9.71 27.91 -9.77
CA SER A 342 -10.29 27.24 -8.57
C SER A 342 -9.27 26.37 -7.82
N ASN A 343 -8.45 25.61 -8.54
CA ASN A 343 -7.37 24.83 -7.94
C ASN A 343 -6.34 25.71 -7.22
N THR A 344 -5.93 26.84 -7.82
CA THR A 344 -4.98 27.77 -7.21
C THR A 344 -5.55 28.35 -5.92
N GLN A 345 -6.82 28.75 -5.93
CA GLN A 345 -7.54 29.24 -4.75
C GLN A 345 -7.63 28.17 -3.66
N THR A 346 -7.88 26.91 -4.02
CA THR A 346 -7.92 25.80 -3.06
C THR A 346 -6.56 25.59 -2.38
N VAL A 347 -5.46 25.64 -3.13
CA VAL A 347 -4.11 25.50 -2.56
C VAL A 347 -3.78 26.70 -1.68
N TRP A 348 -4.12 27.91 -2.13
CA TRP A 348 -3.96 29.13 -1.36
C TRP A 348 -4.69 29.07 -0.01
N GLU A 349 -5.97 28.71 -0.01
CA GLU A 349 -6.77 28.56 1.20
C GLU A 349 -6.16 27.52 2.17
N ASN A 350 -5.67 26.40 1.63
CA ASN A 350 -5.02 25.38 2.45
C ASN A 350 -3.69 25.85 3.05
N LEU A 351 -2.89 26.60 2.29
CA LEU A 351 -1.64 27.22 2.75
C LEU A 351 -1.91 28.26 3.84
N ILE A 352 -2.85 29.18 3.63
CA ILE A 352 -3.23 30.18 4.64
C ILE A 352 -3.74 29.51 5.90
N GLY A 353 -4.65 28.53 5.77
CA GLY A 353 -5.12 27.76 6.92
C GLY A 353 -4.05 26.89 7.57
N PHE A 354 -2.95 26.58 6.88
CA PHE A 354 -1.76 25.95 7.46
C PHE A 354 -0.97 26.96 8.29
N LEU A 355 -0.63 28.12 7.72
CA LEU A 355 0.14 29.17 8.40
C LEU A 355 -0.58 29.69 9.64
N ILE A 356 -1.89 29.95 9.57
CA ILE A 356 -2.70 30.34 10.74
C ILE A 356 -2.58 29.31 11.87
N LYS A 357 -2.66 28.01 11.54
CA LYS A 357 -2.51 26.94 12.54
C LYS A 357 -1.12 26.97 13.19
N VAL A 358 -0.07 27.12 12.38
CA VAL A 358 1.32 27.19 12.86
C VAL A 358 1.53 28.38 13.80
N ILE A 359 1.01 29.56 13.44
CA ILE A 359 1.05 30.78 14.28
C ILE A 359 0.32 30.54 15.60
N GLN A 360 -0.92 30.00 15.56
CA GLN A 360 -1.72 29.73 16.76
C GLN A 360 -1.04 28.72 17.70
N GLU A 361 -0.29 27.78 17.16
CA GLU A 361 0.49 26.80 17.93
C GLU A 361 1.84 27.34 18.41
N ASN A 362 2.21 28.59 18.07
CA ASN A 362 3.52 29.21 18.31
C ASN A 362 4.70 28.38 17.76
N LYS A 363 4.55 27.86 16.54
CA LYS A 363 5.52 26.99 15.86
C LYS A 363 6.13 27.62 14.60
N THR A 364 6.17 28.95 14.54
CA THR A 364 6.70 29.68 13.38
C THR A 364 8.20 29.42 13.15
N ASP A 365 8.91 28.94 14.17
CA ASP A 365 10.29 28.46 14.10
C ASP A 365 10.46 27.15 13.30
N GLU A 366 9.38 26.41 13.06
CA GLU A 366 9.39 25.21 12.21
C GLU A 366 9.23 25.54 10.71
N LEU A 367 8.93 26.80 10.36
CA LEU A 367 8.79 27.26 8.99
C LEU A 367 10.15 27.62 8.37
N SER A 368 10.23 27.61 7.05
CA SER A 368 11.47 27.99 6.35
C SER A 368 11.68 29.51 6.32
N ASP A 369 12.92 29.95 6.11
CA ASP A 369 13.28 31.37 5.91
C ASP A 369 12.87 31.92 4.53
N ASP A 370 11.99 31.23 3.79
CA ASP A 370 11.49 31.69 2.49
C ASP A 370 10.76 33.04 2.62
N GLU A 371 11.17 34.02 1.82
CA GLU A 371 10.70 35.42 1.93
C GLU A 371 9.18 35.52 1.74
N PHE A 372 8.61 34.72 0.83
CA PHE A 372 7.18 34.73 0.57
C PHE A 372 6.40 34.17 1.78
N ILE A 373 6.84 33.06 2.37
CA ILE A 373 6.21 32.53 3.59
C ILE A 373 6.36 33.48 4.76
N GLN A 374 7.55 34.02 5.00
CA GLN A 374 7.79 34.93 6.12
C GLN A 374 6.96 36.22 5.99
N SER A 375 6.77 36.72 4.76
CA SER A 375 5.87 37.84 4.49
C SER A 375 4.41 37.48 4.81
N LEU A 376 3.93 36.30 4.44
CA LEU A 376 2.56 35.87 4.74
C LEU A 376 2.34 35.68 6.23
N VAL A 377 3.29 35.07 6.95
CA VAL A 377 3.23 34.92 8.40
C VAL A 377 3.13 36.29 9.08
N SER A 378 4.00 37.24 8.68
CA SER A 378 3.99 38.60 9.23
C SER A 378 2.67 39.34 8.98
N GLN A 379 2.01 39.10 7.85
CA GLN A 379 0.69 39.67 7.55
C GLN A 379 -0.40 39.05 8.43
N LEU A 380 -0.41 37.72 8.55
CA LEU A 380 -1.39 36.98 9.34
C LEU A 380 -1.28 37.23 10.86
N GLU A 381 -0.11 37.59 11.37
CA GLU A 381 0.08 37.99 12.77
C GLU A 381 -0.47 39.40 13.08
N GLN A 382 -0.74 40.22 12.06
CA GLN A 382 -1.24 41.59 12.21
C GLN A 382 -2.77 41.71 12.10
N GLU A 383 -3.43 40.68 11.57
CA GLU A 383 -4.90 40.57 11.44
C GLU A 383 -5.54 39.90 12.67
#